data_AF-A0A3S1L6E5-F1
#
_entry.id   AF-A0A3S1L6E5-F1
#
_cell.length_a   1.000
_cell.length_b   1.000
_cell.length_c   1.000
_cell.angle_alpha   90.00
_cell.angle_beta   90.00
_cell.angle_gamma   90.00
#
_symmetry.space_group_name_H-M   'P 1'
#
loop_
_entity.id
_entity.type
_entity.pdbx_description
1 polymer ?
#
loop_
_entity_poly.entity_id
_entity_poly.type
_entity_poly.pdbx_seq_one_letter_code
_entity_poly.pdbx_strand_id
1 'polypeptide(L)' 'MARAALGWGVLDLSKEAKVSTQTIVRFERGEVLKQSTVDLIRSTFESAGIEFIPENGGGPGVRLSRNQT' A
#
# COMPACT_ATOMS: atom_id res chain seq x y z
N MET A 1 5.32 -5.71 -0.97
CA MET A 1 6.46 -5.02 -0.31
C MET A 1 5.99 -4.06 0.79
N ALA A 2 5.14 -3.06 0.52
CA ALA A 2 4.68 -2.10 1.54
C ALA A 2 4.03 -2.75 2.80
N ARG A 3 3.15 -3.75 2.62
CA ARG A 3 2.56 -4.50 3.75
C ARG A 3 3.60 -5.14 4.66
N ALA A 4 4.66 -5.70 4.08
CA ALA A 4 5.70 -6.38 4.85
C ALA A 4 6.46 -5.40 5.75
N ALA A 5 6.71 -4.17 5.27
CA ALA A 5 7.35 -3.12 6.06
C ALA A 5 6.51 -2.71 7.29
N LEU A 6 5.18 -2.85 7.22
CA LEU A 6 4.25 -2.59 8.33
C LEU A 6 3.90 -3.85 9.15
N GLY A 7 4.41 -5.03 8.77
CA GLY A 7 3.98 -6.30 9.37
C GLY A 7 2.52 -6.67 9.09
N TRP A 8 1.89 -6.07 8.08
CA TRP A 8 0.46 -6.24 7.79
C TRP A 8 0.16 -7.50 6.97
N GLY A 9 -0.84 -8.26 7.42
CA GLY A 9 -1.56 -9.24 6.62
C GLY A 9 -2.50 -8.59 5.60
N VAL A 10 -3.09 -9.41 4.73
CA VAL A 10 -4.12 -8.96 3.76
C VAL A 10 -5.34 -8.42 4.50
N LEU A 11 -5.69 -9.06 5.63
CA LEU A 11 -6.80 -8.65 6.48
C LEU A 11 -6.56 -7.28 7.13
N ASP A 12 -5.33 -6.99 7.55
CA ASP A 12 -5.00 -5.72 8.20
C ASP A 12 -5.14 -4.56 7.19
N LEU A 13 -4.53 -4.70 6.00
CA LEU A 13 -4.69 -3.70 4.94
C LEU A 13 -6.15 -3.54 4.51
N SER A 14 -6.92 -4.63 4.46
CA SER A 14 -8.35 -4.59 4.13
C SER A 14 -9.14 -3.75 5.16
N LYS A 15 -8.85 -3.90 6.45
CA LYS A 15 -9.47 -3.12 7.52
C LYS A 15 -9.08 -1.64 7.44
N GLU A 16 -7.79 -1.36 7.30
CA GLU A 16 -7.26 0.01 7.26
C GLU A 16 -7.74 0.78 6.02
N ALA A 17 -7.69 0.15 4.84
CA ALA A 17 -8.13 0.76 3.58
C ALA A 17 -9.65 0.71 3.38
N LYS A 18 -10.41 0.04 4.26
CA LYS A 18 -11.87 -0.16 4.15
C LYS A 18 -12.31 -0.73 2.80
N VAL A 19 -11.54 -1.68 2.26
CA VAL A 19 -11.84 -2.41 1.03
C VAL A 19 -11.85 -3.91 1.30
N SER A 20 -12.53 -4.69 0.46
CA SER A 20 -12.58 -6.15 0.65
C SER A 20 -11.20 -6.80 0.56
N THR A 21 -10.97 -7.90 1.27
CA THR A 21 -9.75 -8.70 1.14
C THR A 21 -9.51 -9.16 -0.29
N GLN A 22 -10.58 -9.47 -1.04
CA GLN A 22 -10.50 -9.81 -2.46
C GLN A 22 -9.96 -8.65 -3.29
N THR A 23 -10.37 -7.41 -3.01
CA THR A 23 -9.83 -6.21 -3.67
C THR A 23 -8.33 -6.08 -3.45
N ILE A 24 -7.85 -6.33 -2.22
CA ILE A 24 -6.42 -6.33 -1.90
C ILE A 24 -5.67 -7.42 -2.66
N VAL A 25 -6.20 -8.65 -2.70
CA VAL A 25 -5.57 -9.74 -3.45
C VAL A 25 -5.49 -9.42 -4.94
N ARG A 26 -6.55 -8.87 -5.54
CA ARG A 26 -6.56 -8.45 -6.95
C ARG A 26 -5.55 -7.34 -7.22
N PHE A 27 -5.44 -6.38 -6.31
CA PHE A 27 -4.43 -5.32 -6.37
C PHE A 27 -3.02 -5.92 -6.37
N GLU A 28 -2.72 -6.86 -5.47
CA GLU A 28 -1.39 -7.49 -5.37
C GLU A 28 -1.05 -8.39 -6.57
N ARG A 29 -2.07 -8.95 -7.24
CA ARG A 29 -1.90 -9.69 -8.50
C ARG A 29 -1.68 -8.79 -9.72
N GLY A 30 -1.77 -7.47 -9.57
CA GLY A 30 -1.62 -6.51 -10.66
C GLY A 30 -2.82 -6.45 -11.60
N GLU A 31 -4.01 -6.85 -11.13
CA GLU A 31 -5.23 -6.71 -11.92
C GLU A 31 -5.63 -5.22 -12.06
N VAL A 32 -6.33 -4.90 -13.14
CA VAL A 32 -6.87 -3.56 -13.35
C VAL A 32 -7.98 -3.28 -12.34
N LEU A 33 -7.76 -2.28 -11.50
CA LEU A 33 -8.73 -1.74 -10.56
C LEU A 33 -9.11 -0.30 -10.93
N LYS A 34 -10.17 0.21 -10.29
CA LYS A 34 -10.50 1.64 -10.40
C LYS A 34 -9.35 2.46 -9.83
N GLN A 35 -9.01 3.58 -10.49
CA GLN A 35 -7.96 4.48 -10.02
C GLN A 35 -8.19 4.93 -8.57
N SER A 36 -9.44 5.23 -8.20
CA SER A 36 -9.79 5.59 -6.83
C SER A 36 -9.48 4.51 -5.79
N THR A 37 -9.55 3.23 -6.16
CA THR A 37 -9.17 2.12 -5.29
C THR A 37 -7.65 2.06 -5.11
N VAL A 38 -6.89 2.28 -6.18
CA VAL A 38 -5.42 2.33 -6.12
C VAL A 38 -4.96 3.51 -5.25
N ASP A 39 -5.57 4.68 -5.45
CA ASP A 39 -5.24 5.89 -4.69
C ASP A 39 -5.57 5.73 -3.20
N LEU A 40 -6.71 5.10 -2.89
CA LEU A 40 -7.10 4.77 -1.51
C LEU A 40 -6.10 3.81 -0.84
N ILE A 41 -5.66 2.77 -1.55
CA ILE A 41 -4.67 1.82 -1.01
C ILE A 41 -3.33 2.54 -0.78
N ARG A 42 -2.90 3.40 -1.72
CA ARG A 42 -1.69 4.21 -1.55
C ARG A 42 -1.77 5.11 -0.32
N SER A 43 -2.83 5.91 -0.19
CA SER A 43 -2.99 6.84 0.93
C SER A 43 -3.11 6.13 2.28
N THR A 44 -3.66 4.92 2.30
CA THR A 44 -3.70 4.07 3.50
C THR A 44 -2.28 3.72 3.96
N PHE A 45 -1.42 3.28 3.04
CA PHE A 45 -0.02 3.01 3.35
C PHE A 45 0.72 4.27 3.81
N GLU A 46 0.50 5.39 3.14
CA GLU A 46 1.11 6.67 3.52
C GLU A 46 0.71 7.12 4.92
N SER A 47 -0.57 6.97 5.26
CA SER A 47 -1.10 7.28 6.60
C SER A 47 -0.54 6.35 7.67
N ALA A 48 -0.20 5.11 7.31
CA ALA A 48 0.45 4.15 8.20
C ALA A 48 1.98 4.34 8.28
N GLY A 49 2.52 5.38 7.64
CA GLY A 49 3.94 5.72 7.71
C GLY A 49 4.81 5.05 6.66
N ILE A 50 4.25 4.63 5.52
CA ILE A 50 5.03 4.27 4.34
C ILE A 50 5.23 5.49 3.45
N GLU A 51 6.39 5.64 2.84
CA GLU A 51 6.63 6.61 1.80
C GLU A 51 6.98 5.88 0.50
N PHE A 52 6.23 6.17 -0.57
CA PHE A 52 6.50 5.66 -1.91
C PHE A 52 7.52 6.55 -2.60
N ILE A 53 8.61 5.94 -3.08
CA ILE A 53 9.69 6.63 -3.77
C ILE A 53 9.52 6.37 -5.26
N PRO A 54 9.37 7.42 -6.10
CA PRO A 54 9.30 7.26 -7.54
C PRO A 54 10.61 6.70 -8.08
N GLU A 55 10.54 6.09 -9.26
CA GLU A 55 11.72 5.57 -9.94
C GLU A 55 12.75 6.67 -10.20
N ASN A 56 13.98 6.44 -9.76
CA ASN A 56 15.12 7.36 -9.89
C ASN A 56 16.33 6.71 -10.57
N GLY A 57 16.09 5.73 -11.46
CA GLY A 57 17.11 4.95 -12.17
C GLY A 57 17.34 3.54 -11.62
N GLY A 58 16.84 3.24 -10.41
CA GLY A 58 16.89 1.90 -9.79
C GLY A 58 15.53 1.18 -9.69
N GLY A 59 14.48 1.72 -10.32
CA GLY A 59 13.09 1.29 -10.14
C GLY A 59 12.38 1.98 -8.95
N PRO A 60 11.05 1.77 -8.81
CA PRO A 60 10.26 2.33 -7.71
C PRO A 60 10.56 1.65 -6.37
N GLY A 61 10.46 2.41 -5.27
CA GLY A 61 10.79 1.94 -3.92
C GLY A 61 9.76 2.28 -2.85
N VAL A 62 9.92 1.69 -1.66
CA VAL A 62 9.15 2.01 -0.45
C VAL A 62 10.08 2.14 0.74
N ARG A 63 9.80 3.08 1.65
CA ARG A 63 10.52 3.22 2.94
C ARG A 63 9.55 3.50 4.09
N LEU A 64 9.99 3.27 5.33
CA LEU A 64 9.29 3.74 6.53
C LEU A 64 9.59 5.23 6.75
N SER A 65 8.55 5.99 7.07
CA SER A 65 8.62 7.41 7.42
C SER A 65 9.26 7.58 8.80
N ARG A 66 10.05 8.65 8.96
CA ARG A 66 10.74 8.97 10.23
C ARG A 66 9.79 9.47 11.33
N ASN A 67 8.55 9.82 11.00
CA ASN A 67 7.60 10.45 11.91
C ASN A 67 6.56 9.46 12.47
N GLN A 68 6.90 8.17 12.62
CA GLN A 68 6.04 7.27 13.40
C GLN A 68 6.05 7.74 14.86
N THR A 69 5.04 8.51 15.23
CA THR A 69 4.79 9.01 16.59
C THR A 69 3.60 8.28 17.18
#